data_AF-A0A7S3M6G0-F1
#
_entry.id   AF-A0A7S3M6G0-F1
#
_cell.length_a   1.000
_cell.length_b   1.000
_cell.length_c   1.000
_cell.angle_alpha   90.00
_cell.angle_beta   90.00
_cell.angle_gamma   90.00
#
_symmetry.space_group_name_H-M   'P 1'
#
loop_
_entity.id
_entity.type
_entity.pdbx_description
1 polymer ?
#
loop_
_entity_poly.entity_id
_entity_poly.type
_entity_poly.pdbx_seq_one_letter_code
_entity_poly.pdbx_strand_id
1 'polypeptide(L)'
;HERPSSQRLVPRRPPSAGVAGVAVFGRPHDEPFVGLARLASAVGACVVGACGASLFRRRPLPGRPPRGQGSATVAVCAEWSERNCGIGVQISGDGLTAKRVNYNTVADGRCGVVSSVPMARRVGADGEQFHYGEVKIETDNDLWNYGLDLGVTALSPAVFGATNPASLSWEVMEQTWVVTGSGQLRIRGRGVPPGSIPGRRADGYSSMGAEWRDIVGILAKRDSISMYINGECKGSVEVGDLCQIP
;
A
#
# COMPACT_ATOMS: atom_id res chain seq x y z
N HIS A 1 28.62 -12.47 51.12
CA HIS A 1 29.03 -11.80 49.86
C HIS A 1 28.35 -12.52 48.70
N GLU A 2 27.11 -12.16 48.40
CA GLU A 2 26.35 -12.73 47.28
C GLU A 2 26.50 -11.83 46.04
N ARG A 3 26.86 -12.42 44.91
CA ARG A 3 26.99 -11.72 43.62
C ARG A 3 25.60 -11.50 43.02
N PRO A 4 25.27 -10.31 42.50
CA PRO A 4 23.98 -10.09 41.88
C PRO A 4 23.94 -10.70 40.48
N SER A 5 22.83 -11.40 40.22
CA SER A 5 22.50 -12.12 39.01
C SER A 5 22.32 -11.17 37.81
N SER A 6 23.10 -11.38 36.75
CA SER A 6 23.03 -10.63 35.51
C SER A 6 21.73 -10.93 34.76
N GLN A 7 20.77 -10.00 34.78
CA GLN A 7 19.58 -10.10 33.93
C GLN A 7 19.95 -9.84 32.46
N ARG A 8 19.78 -10.86 31.63
CA ARG A 8 19.88 -10.74 30.16
C ARG A 8 18.73 -9.87 29.65
N LEU A 9 19.09 -8.76 29.00
CA LEU A 9 18.16 -7.95 28.21
C LEU A 9 17.62 -8.78 27.04
N VAL A 10 16.33 -9.05 27.04
CA VAL A 10 15.63 -9.66 25.91
C VAL A 10 15.46 -8.58 24.82
N PRO A 11 15.96 -8.80 23.58
CA PRO A 11 15.78 -7.84 22.50
C PRO A 11 14.29 -7.68 22.18
N ARG A 12 13.83 -6.43 22.11
CA ARG A 12 12.45 -6.11 21.69
C ARG A 12 12.27 -6.52 20.24
N ARG A 13 11.28 -7.38 19.96
CA ARG A 13 10.84 -7.66 18.59
C ARG A 13 10.34 -6.35 17.95
N PRO A 14 10.72 -6.03 16.71
CA PRO A 14 10.09 -4.95 15.96
C PRO A 14 8.58 -5.22 15.84
N PRO A 15 7.75 -4.16 15.70
CA PRO A 15 6.33 -4.34 15.41
C PRO A 15 6.19 -5.25 14.18
N SER A 16 5.32 -6.26 14.28
CA SER A 16 5.05 -7.17 13.17
C SER A 16 4.66 -6.36 11.93
N ALA A 17 5.33 -6.62 10.80
CA ALA A 17 4.99 -6.01 9.52
C ALA A 17 3.51 -6.31 9.22
N GLY A 18 2.70 -5.26 9.12
CA GLY A 18 1.31 -5.35 8.70
C GLY A 18 1.18 -4.88 7.26
N VAL A 19 0.20 -5.42 6.55
CA VAL A 19 -0.13 -5.03 5.19
C VAL A 19 -1.11 -3.86 5.23
N ALA A 20 -0.95 -2.83 4.41
CA ALA A 20 -1.90 -1.72 4.30
C ALA A 20 -2.63 -1.75 2.94
N GLY A 21 -3.88 -1.30 2.90
CA GLY A 21 -4.71 -1.31 1.70
C GLY A 21 -4.45 -0.06 0.86
N VAL A 22 -4.28 -0.23 -0.44
CA VAL A 22 -3.96 0.85 -1.39
C VAL A 22 -5.10 0.97 -2.41
N ALA A 23 -5.61 2.18 -2.61
CA ALA A 23 -6.56 2.50 -3.67
C ALA A 23 -6.04 3.69 -4.48
N VAL A 24 -6.07 3.60 -5.81
CA VAL A 24 -5.51 4.63 -6.69
C VAL A 24 -6.49 4.92 -7.84
N PHE A 25 -6.63 6.21 -8.12
CA PHE A 25 -7.48 6.71 -9.19
C PHE A 25 -6.72 6.74 -10.53
N GLY A 26 -7.36 6.24 -11.59
CA GLY A 26 -6.82 6.10 -12.95
C GLY A 26 -6.48 7.40 -13.68
N ARG A 27 -6.28 7.34 -15.01
CA ARG A 27 -5.94 8.46 -15.92
C ARG A 27 -7.09 8.78 -16.90
N PRO A 28 -7.23 10.03 -17.40
CA PRO A 28 -8.11 10.33 -18.51
C PRO A 28 -7.44 9.92 -19.82
N HIS A 29 -8.23 9.57 -20.84
CA HIS A 29 -7.71 9.05 -22.10
C HIS A 29 -7.53 10.18 -23.12
N ASP A 30 -6.39 10.88 -23.07
CA ASP A 30 -5.87 11.68 -24.19
C ASP A 30 -4.35 11.81 -23.99
N GLU A 31 -3.58 11.02 -24.77
CA GLU A 31 -2.18 11.23 -25.22
C GLU A 31 -1.54 9.85 -25.52
N PRO A 32 -1.16 9.55 -26.78
CA PRO A 32 -0.40 8.35 -27.10
C PRO A 32 1.01 8.44 -26.49
N PHE A 33 1.41 7.39 -25.78
CA PHE A 33 2.70 7.29 -25.11
C PHE A 33 3.86 7.27 -26.13
N VAL A 34 4.41 8.44 -26.47
CA VAL A 34 5.66 8.54 -27.26
C VAL A 34 6.83 8.38 -26.30
N GLY A 35 7.34 7.16 -26.20
CA GLY A 35 8.55 6.86 -25.45
C GLY A 35 9.76 7.56 -26.06
N LEU A 36 10.36 8.51 -25.33
CA LEU A 36 11.67 9.06 -25.67
C LEU A 36 12.67 8.65 -24.59
N ALA A 37 13.40 7.57 -24.90
CA ALA A 37 14.60 7.19 -24.20
C ALA A 37 15.69 8.25 -24.44
N ARG A 38 16.25 8.82 -23.36
CA ARG A 38 17.60 9.40 -23.40
C ARG A 38 18.39 8.99 -22.15
N LEU A 39 19.41 8.19 -22.42
CA LEU A 39 20.64 8.11 -21.63
C LEU A 39 21.30 9.49 -21.55
N ALA A 40 21.81 9.85 -20.38
CA ALA A 40 23.10 10.54 -20.25
C ALA A 40 23.67 10.31 -18.85
N SER A 41 24.89 9.76 -18.85
CA SER A 41 25.77 9.58 -17.70
C SER A 41 26.25 10.92 -17.13
N ALA A 42 26.50 10.98 -15.82
CA ALA A 42 27.54 11.84 -15.28
C ALA A 42 28.11 11.27 -13.97
N VAL A 43 29.42 11.07 -14.03
CA VAL A 43 30.35 10.70 -12.95
C VAL A 43 30.61 11.94 -12.07
N GLY A 44 30.70 11.77 -10.76
CA GLY A 44 31.16 12.81 -9.83
C GLY A 44 31.59 12.20 -8.49
N ALA A 45 32.88 12.24 -8.21
CA ALA A 45 33.55 11.57 -7.10
C ALA A 45 33.61 12.42 -5.80
N CYS A 46 33.73 11.68 -4.69
CA CYS A 46 34.42 11.95 -3.41
C CYS A 46 34.23 13.29 -2.66
N VAL A 47 33.79 13.20 -1.38
CA VAL A 47 34.50 13.81 -0.23
C VAL A 47 34.32 12.92 1.01
N VAL A 48 35.45 12.58 1.64
CA VAL A 48 35.59 11.95 2.96
C VAL A 48 35.54 13.05 4.04
N GLY A 49 34.81 12.82 5.13
CA GLY A 49 34.82 13.69 6.31
C GLY A 49 34.51 12.91 7.58
N ALA A 50 35.48 12.87 8.51
CA ALA A 50 35.49 12.05 9.71
C ALA A 50 35.08 12.83 10.98
N CYS A 51 34.69 12.04 12.00
CA CYS A 51 34.79 12.27 13.45
C CYS A 51 33.86 13.29 14.15
N GLY A 52 33.22 12.79 15.22
CA GLY A 52 32.53 13.60 16.22
C GLY A 52 31.77 12.77 17.25
N ALA A 53 32.45 11.86 17.97
CA ALA A 53 31.85 11.12 19.08
C ALA A 53 31.62 12.07 20.28
N SER A 54 30.36 12.26 20.67
CA SER A 54 29.99 13.00 21.87
C SER A 54 29.45 12.04 22.93
N LEU A 55 30.21 11.81 24.00
CA LEU A 55 29.81 11.05 25.18
C LEU A 55 28.92 11.92 26.08
N PHE A 56 27.60 11.76 26.00
CA PHE A 56 26.67 12.28 27.01
C PHE A 56 26.31 11.20 28.03
N ARG A 57 26.84 11.33 29.25
CA ARG A 57 26.34 10.64 30.44
C ARG A 57 24.93 11.15 30.76
N ARG A 58 23.90 10.31 30.60
CA ARG A 58 22.55 10.58 31.11
C ARG A 58 22.37 9.97 32.50
N ARG A 59 21.88 10.80 33.43
CA ARG A 59 21.39 10.39 34.76
C ARG A 59 20.24 9.37 34.63
N PRO A 60 20.09 8.43 35.57
CA PRO A 60 18.93 7.53 35.59
C PRO A 60 17.66 8.32 35.95
N LEU A 61 16.62 8.17 35.14
CA LEU A 61 15.28 8.69 35.42
C LEU A 61 14.51 7.71 36.32
N PRO A 62 13.65 8.20 37.23
CA PRO A 62 12.82 7.36 38.09
C PRO A 62 11.77 6.58 37.29
N GLY A 63 11.39 5.42 37.85
CA GLY A 63 10.64 4.34 37.21
C GLY A 63 9.37 4.76 36.47
N ARG A 64 9.29 4.34 35.21
CA ARG A 64 8.09 4.43 34.38
C ARG A 64 7.14 3.31 34.78
N PRO A 65 5.85 3.59 35.09
CA PRO A 65 4.88 2.54 35.36
C PRO A 65 4.74 1.61 34.14
N PRO A 66 4.40 0.32 34.35
CA PRO A 66 4.25 -0.64 33.27
C PRO A 66 3.22 -0.10 32.28
N ARG A 67 3.66 0.15 31.04
CA ARG A 67 2.77 0.39 29.91
C ARG A 67 1.89 -0.85 29.80
N GLY A 68 0.61 -0.71 30.17
CA GLY A 68 -0.40 -1.70 29.87
C GLY A 68 -0.25 -2.09 28.41
N GLN A 69 -0.20 -3.40 28.16
CA GLN A 69 -0.38 -3.94 26.83
C GLN A 69 -1.75 -3.46 26.37
N GLY A 70 -1.77 -2.33 25.66
CA GLY A 70 -2.93 -1.90 24.94
C GLY A 70 -3.21 -3.00 23.94
N SER A 71 -4.23 -3.81 24.24
CA SER A 71 -4.86 -4.66 23.24
C SER A 71 -5.17 -3.74 22.08
N ALA A 72 -4.41 -3.88 20.99
CA ALA A 72 -4.65 -3.12 19.78
C ALA A 72 -6.00 -3.61 19.27
N THR A 73 -7.06 -2.89 19.61
CA THR A 73 -8.37 -3.04 18.99
C THR A 73 -8.12 -2.88 17.51
N VAL A 74 -8.17 -4.00 16.80
CA VAL A 74 -7.98 -4.03 15.35
C VAL A 74 -9.14 -3.23 14.78
N ALA A 75 -8.85 -2.00 14.33
CA ALA A 75 -9.85 -1.10 13.79
C ALA A 75 -10.62 -1.83 12.68
N VAL A 76 -11.93 -1.94 12.86
CA VAL A 76 -12.81 -2.73 11.98
C VAL A 76 -13.02 -2.02 10.64
N CYS A 77 -12.87 -0.69 10.62
CA CYS A 77 -12.79 0.12 9.40
C CYS A 77 -11.44 0.81 9.34
N ALA A 78 -10.75 0.66 8.21
CA ALA A 78 -9.53 1.40 7.97
C ALA A 78 -9.90 2.80 7.45
N GLU A 79 -9.53 3.84 8.20
CA GLU A 79 -9.69 5.23 7.76
C GLU A 79 -8.57 5.63 6.80
N TRP A 80 -8.82 6.60 5.93
CA TRP A 80 -7.81 7.31 5.15
C TRP A 80 -7.19 8.44 5.97
N SER A 81 -5.99 8.87 5.59
CA SER A 81 -5.32 9.99 6.25
C SER A 81 -4.71 10.93 5.21
N GLU A 82 -4.87 12.24 5.43
CA GLU A 82 -4.21 13.28 4.63
C GLU A 82 -2.68 13.16 4.62
N ARG A 83 -2.10 12.56 5.67
CA ARG A 83 -0.65 12.32 5.74
C ARG A 83 -0.18 11.18 4.86
N ASN A 84 -1.11 10.32 4.44
CA ASN A 84 -0.83 9.07 3.74
C ASN A 84 -1.51 9.03 2.35
N CYS A 85 -1.82 10.20 1.77
CA CYS A 85 -2.38 10.31 0.43
C CYS A 85 -1.45 11.10 -0.51
N GLY A 86 -1.59 10.87 -1.82
CA GLY A 86 -0.94 11.68 -2.84
C GLY A 86 -1.55 13.09 -2.96
N ILE A 87 -0.81 13.99 -3.60
CA ILE A 87 -1.29 15.30 -4.03
C ILE A 87 -2.56 15.16 -4.86
N GLY A 88 -3.51 16.06 -4.63
CA GLY A 88 -4.78 16.10 -5.35
C GLY A 88 -5.84 15.14 -4.80
N VAL A 89 -5.56 14.48 -3.67
CA VAL A 89 -6.56 13.79 -2.86
C VAL A 89 -7.03 14.70 -1.74
N GLN A 90 -8.34 14.80 -1.55
CA GLN A 90 -9.00 15.36 -0.39
C GLN A 90 -9.61 14.22 0.42
N ILE A 91 -9.33 14.19 1.72
CA ILE A 91 -9.96 13.27 2.66
C ILE A 91 -11.13 13.99 3.35
N SER A 92 -12.27 13.32 3.47
CA SER A 92 -13.47 13.85 4.12
C SER A 92 -14.25 12.74 4.84
N GLY A 93 -15.36 13.11 5.49
CA GLY A 93 -16.22 12.15 6.20
C GLY A 93 -15.47 11.40 7.30
N ASP A 94 -14.76 12.13 8.16
CA ASP A 94 -13.95 11.57 9.26
C ASP A 94 -12.90 10.54 8.81
N GLY A 95 -12.35 10.72 7.61
CA GLY A 95 -11.37 9.79 7.06
C GLY A 95 -11.99 8.62 6.29
N LEU A 96 -13.31 8.56 6.11
CA LEU A 96 -13.96 7.45 5.40
C LEU A 96 -14.06 7.67 3.89
N THR A 97 -13.89 8.91 3.42
CA THR A 97 -14.01 9.24 2.00
C THR A 97 -12.71 9.86 1.49
N ALA A 98 -12.20 9.32 0.38
CA ALA A 98 -11.10 9.91 -0.38
C ALA A 98 -11.62 10.36 -1.74
N LYS A 99 -11.43 11.64 -2.07
CA LYS A 99 -11.88 12.24 -3.33
C LYS A 99 -10.69 12.86 -4.06
N ARG A 100 -10.57 12.59 -5.36
CA ARG A 100 -9.65 13.35 -6.22
C ARG A 100 -10.23 14.74 -6.49
N VAL A 101 -9.52 15.81 -6.12
CA VAL A 101 -9.97 17.21 -6.28
C VAL A 101 -9.32 17.94 -7.46
N ASN A 102 -8.13 17.51 -7.89
CA ASN A 102 -7.41 18.10 -9.02
C ASN A 102 -7.52 17.21 -10.28
N TYR A 103 -8.74 17.04 -10.79
CA TYR A 103 -8.96 16.26 -12.02
C TYR A 103 -8.57 17.04 -13.29
N ASN A 104 -8.62 18.39 -13.27
CA ASN A 104 -8.36 19.22 -14.45
C ASN A 104 -6.94 19.81 -14.56
N THR A 105 -6.14 19.78 -13.49
CA THR A 105 -4.87 20.53 -13.42
C THR A 105 -3.62 19.67 -13.54
N VAL A 106 -3.73 18.34 -13.40
CA VAL A 106 -2.60 17.41 -13.55
C VAL A 106 -3.09 16.16 -14.31
N ALA A 107 -3.02 16.22 -15.64
CA ALA A 107 -3.37 15.08 -16.52
C ALA A 107 -2.56 13.82 -16.18
N ASP A 108 -1.32 13.99 -15.70
CA ASP A 108 -0.39 12.90 -15.44
C ASP A 108 -0.47 12.26 -14.05
N GLY A 109 -1.24 12.87 -13.13
CA GLY A 109 -1.22 12.51 -11.72
C GLY A 109 -1.94 11.21 -11.43
N ARG A 110 -1.22 10.22 -10.89
CA ARG A 110 -1.85 9.11 -10.17
C ARG A 110 -2.07 9.56 -8.74
N CYS A 111 -3.33 9.66 -8.33
CA CYS A 111 -3.67 10.00 -6.97
C CYS A 111 -3.93 8.69 -6.21
N GLY A 112 -3.07 8.37 -5.25
CA GLY A 112 -3.20 7.17 -4.42
C GLY A 112 -3.52 7.51 -2.98
N VAL A 113 -4.25 6.62 -2.31
CA VAL A 113 -4.43 6.62 -0.85
C VAL A 113 -4.02 5.27 -0.29
N VAL A 114 -3.50 5.27 0.92
CA VAL A 114 -3.31 4.06 1.73
C VAL A 114 -4.07 4.20 3.03
N SER A 115 -4.53 3.09 3.58
CA SER A 115 -5.15 3.06 4.91
C SER A 115 -4.25 3.68 5.97
N SER A 116 -4.83 4.40 6.93
CA SER A 116 -4.15 5.04 8.07
C SER A 116 -3.49 4.05 9.02
N VAL A 117 -4.02 2.82 9.04
CA VAL A 117 -3.52 1.68 9.83
C VAL A 117 -3.34 0.46 8.93
N PRO A 118 -2.48 -0.50 9.30
CA PRO A 118 -2.43 -1.78 8.61
C PRO A 118 -3.78 -2.50 8.64
N MET A 119 -4.12 -3.15 7.52
CA MET A 119 -5.28 -4.02 7.36
C MET A 119 -5.25 -5.15 8.38
N ALA A 120 -6.41 -5.41 8.96
CA ALA A 120 -6.64 -6.56 9.83
C ALA A 120 -6.25 -7.85 9.12
N ARG A 121 -5.48 -8.69 9.81
CA ARG A 121 -5.26 -10.08 9.39
C ARG A 121 -6.41 -10.94 9.89
N ARG A 122 -7.00 -11.73 9.00
CA ARG A 122 -8.06 -12.70 9.29
C ARG A 122 -7.57 -14.11 8.99
N VAL A 123 -8.25 -15.11 9.56
CA VAL A 123 -8.00 -16.53 9.30
C VAL A 123 -9.26 -17.11 8.67
N GLY A 124 -9.11 -17.75 7.51
CA GLY A 124 -10.19 -18.40 6.78
C GLY A 124 -10.62 -19.71 7.42
N ALA A 125 -11.70 -20.30 6.90
CA ALA A 125 -12.18 -21.61 7.34
C ALA A 125 -11.17 -22.74 7.01
N ASP A 126 -10.34 -22.51 5.99
CA ASP A 126 -9.20 -23.34 5.58
C ASP A 126 -7.97 -23.18 6.50
N GLY A 127 -8.03 -22.27 7.49
CA GLY A 127 -6.90 -21.92 8.35
C GLY A 127 -5.90 -20.97 7.69
N GLU A 128 -6.14 -20.54 6.45
CA GLU A 128 -5.24 -19.64 5.75
C GLU A 128 -5.40 -18.20 6.23
N GLN A 129 -4.29 -17.47 6.31
CA GLN A 129 -4.29 -16.07 6.68
C GLN A 129 -4.56 -15.19 5.46
N PHE A 130 -5.44 -14.21 5.61
CA PHE A 130 -5.75 -13.26 4.55
C PHE A 130 -6.00 -11.86 5.09
N HIS A 131 -5.87 -10.88 4.22
CA HIS A 131 -6.26 -9.49 4.42
C HIS A 131 -7.41 -9.18 3.46
N TYR A 132 -8.46 -8.52 3.95
CA TYR A 132 -9.61 -8.14 3.14
C TYR A 132 -9.98 -6.69 3.39
N GLY A 133 -10.27 -5.95 2.32
CA GLY A 133 -10.73 -4.57 2.38
C GLY A 133 -11.62 -4.26 1.19
N GLU A 134 -12.57 -3.35 1.40
CA GLU A 134 -13.54 -2.92 0.40
C GLU A 134 -13.55 -1.40 0.33
N VAL A 135 -13.81 -0.88 -0.87
CA VAL A 135 -14.06 0.55 -1.12
C VAL A 135 -15.32 0.68 -1.95
N LYS A 136 -16.14 1.69 -1.63
CA LYS A 136 -17.34 2.02 -2.38
C LYS A 136 -17.08 3.19 -3.32
N ILE A 137 -17.56 3.11 -4.55
CA ILE A 137 -17.48 4.19 -5.53
C ILE A 137 -18.59 5.21 -5.23
N GLU A 138 -18.26 6.28 -4.50
CA GLU A 138 -19.24 7.33 -4.14
C GLU A 138 -19.55 8.28 -5.30
N THR A 139 -18.56 8.56 -6.14
CA THR A 139 -18.66 9.45 -7.31
C THR A 139 -17.82 8.90 -8.45
N ASP A 140 -18.34 8.99 -9.67
CA ASP A 140 -17.63 8.65 -10.90
C ASP A 140 -17.54 9.88 -11.82
N ASN A 141 -16.62 9.86 -12.78
CA ASN A 141 -16.45 10.91 -13.79
C ASN A 141 -16.28 10.27 -15.17
N ASP A 142 -17.33 10.40 -16.00
CA ASP A 142 -17.41 9.83 -17.36
C ASP A 142 -16.26 10.26 -18.31
N LEU A 143 -15.49 11.30 -17.95
CA LEU A 143 -14.30 11.71 -18.69
C LEU A 143 -13.10 10.76 -18.48
N TRP A 144 -13.20 9.81 -17.53
CA TRP A 144 -12.13 8.90 -17.12
C TRP A 144 -12.54 7.46 -17.38
N ASN A 145 -12.13 6.93 -18.53
CA ASN A 145 -12.41 5.54 -18.90
C ASN A 145 -11.38 4.57 -18.33
N TYR A 146 -11.01 4.72 -17.06
CA TYR A 146 -10.07 3.84 -16.39
C TYR A 146 -10.65 3.36 -15.07
N GLY A 147 -10.59 2.04 -14.84
CA GLY A 147 -11.00 1.46 -13.56
C GLY A 147 -10.16 1.97 -12.39
N LEU A 148 -10.52 1.52 -11.19
CA LEU A 148 -9.76 1.77 -9.97
C LEU A 148 -8.60 0.78 -9.88
N ASP A 149 -7.40 1.27 -9.58
CA ASP A 149 -6.33 0.37 -9.18
C ASP A 149 -6.48 0.08 -7.68
N LEU A 150 -6.55 -1.20 -7.32
CA LEU A 150 -6.61 -1.65 -5.94
C LEU A 150 -5.43 -2.56 -5.63
N GLY A 151 -4.89 -2.42 -4.43
CA GLY A 151 -3.69 -3.15 -4.06
C GLY A 151 -3.48 -3.25 -2.56
N VAL A 152 -2.36 -3.89 -2.25
CA VAL A 152 -1.84 -4.02 -0.90
C VAL A 152 -0.36 -3.66 -0.89
N THR A 153 0.12 -3.12 0.23
CA THR A 153 1.53 -2.80 0.43
C THR A 153 2.02 -3.31 1.77
N ALA A 154 3.27 -3.77 1.82
CA ALA A 154 3.95 -4.10 3.08
C ALA A 154 4.54 -2.85 3.77
N LEU A 155 4.50 -1.70 3.09
CA LEU A 155 4.96 -0.44 3.66
C LEU A 155 3.99 0.00 4.75
N SER A 156 4.53 0.47 5.88
CA SER A 156 3.68 1.13 6.87
C SER A 156 3.07 2.41 6.28
N PRO A 157 1.85 2.81 6.69
CA PRO A 157 1.19 4.01 6.14
C PRO A 157 2.06 5.28 6.22
N ALA A 158 2.79 5.44 7.33
CA ALA A 158 3.71 6.58 7.51
C ALA A 158 4.89 6.56 6.51
N VAL A 159 5.43 5.38 6.21
CA VAL A 159 6.50 5.23 5.20
C VAL A 159 5.94 5.46 3.80
N PHE A 160 4.74 4.95 3.50
CA PHE A 160 4.08 5.21 2.23
C PHE A 160 3.87 6.71 2.01
N GLY A 161 3.30 7.42 2.98
CA GLY A 161 3.08 8.87 2.92
C GLY A 161 4.38 9.66 2.75
N ALA A 162 5.41 9.33 3.54
CA ALA A 162 6.72 9.97 3.44
C ALA A 162 7.44 9.70 2.11
N THR A 163 7.22 8.53 1.52
CA THR A 163 7.77 8.14 0.22
C THR A 163 6.95 8.70 -0.94
N ASN A 164 5.75 9.25 -0.68
CA ASN A 164 4.83 9.77 -1.69
C ASN A 164 4.59 11.30 -1.62
N PRO A 165 5.62 12.17 -1.49
CA PRO A 165 5.39 13.61 -1.34
C PRO A 165 4.91 14.30 -2.62
N ALA A 166 4.94 13.63 -3.78
CA ALA A 166 4.68 14.23 -5.09
C ALA A 166 3.60 13.51 -5.92
N SER A 167 2.72 12.71 -5.31
CA SER A 167 1.83 11.78 -6.06
C SER A 167 2.61 10.76 -6.88
N LEU A 168 3.67 10.22 -6.29
CA LEU A 168 4.37 9.07 -6.80
C LEU A 168 3.37 7.94 -7.08
N SER A 169 3.32 7.62 -8.36
CA SER A 169 2.80 6.38 -8.90
C SER A 169 3.24 5.24 -8.00
N TRP A 170 2.28 4.46 -7.47
CA TRP A 170 2.55 3.19 -6.78
C TRP A 170 3.49 2.26 -7.57
N GLU A 171 3.73 2.56 -8.86
CA GLU A 171 4.74 1.91 -9.69
C GLU A 171 6.17 2.04 -9.21
N VAL A 172 6.53 3.00 -8.37
CA VAL A 172 7.90 3.07 -7.85
C VAL A 172 8.02 2.46 -6.46
N MET A 173 6.90 2.05 -5.87
CA MET A 173 6.88 1.56 -4.50
C MET A 173 7.30 0.10 -4.44
N GLU A 174 8.37 -0.15 -3.69
CA GLU A 174 8.76 -1.51 -3.35
C GLU A 174 7.68 -2.17 -2.49
N GLN A 175 7.64 -3.50 -2.50
CA GLN A 175 6.74 -4.32 -1.69
C GLN A 175 5.25 -3.91 -1.80
N THR A 176 4.84 -3.56 -3.01
CA THR A 176 3.46 -3.17 -3.31
C THR A 176 2.94 -4.03 -4.46
N TRP A 177 1.73 -4.54 -4.28
CA TRP A 177 1.02 -5.37 -5.24
C TRP A 177 -0.28 -4.68 -5.61
N VAL A 178 -0.46 -4.35 -6.87
CA VAL A 178 -1.60 -3.59 -7.37
C VAL A 178 -2.21 -4.32 -8.55
N VAL A 179 -3.51 -4.54 -8.50
CA VAL A 179 -4.32 -4.89 -9.66
C VAL A 179 -4.79 -3.59 -10.27
N THR A 180 -4.38 -3.32 -11.52
CA THR A 180 -4.82 -2.11 -12.21
C THR A 180 -6.29 -2.23 -12.60
N GLY A 181 -6.94 -1.10 -12.88
CA GLY A 181 -8.33 -1.08 -13.36
C GLY A 181 -8.56 -2.03 -14.55
N SER A 182 -7.60 -2.12 -15.47
CA SER A 182 -7.61 -3.03 -16.63
C SER A 182 -7.35 -4.52 -16.32
N GLY A 183 -7.12 -4.88 -15.06
CA GLY A 183 -6.76 -6.23 -14.65
C GLY A 183 -5.34 -6.63 -15.02
N GLN A 184 -4.37 -5.72 -14.90
CA GLN A 184 -2.95 -6.08 -14.90
C GLN A 184 -2.44 -6.15 -13.47
N LEU A 185 -1.87 -7.29 -13.07
CA LEU A 185 -1.14 -7.34 -11.79
C LEU A 185 0.20 -6.64 -11.96
N ARG A 186 0.53 -5.79 -10.99
CA ARG A 186 1.81 -5.10 -10.91
C ARG A 186 2.43 -5.33 -9.54
N ILE A 187 3.69 -5.75 -9.59
CA ILE A 187 4.47 -6.11 -8.41
C ILE A 187 5.69 -5.22 -8.41
N ARG A 188 5.84 -4.38 -7.37
CA ARG A 188 6.97 -3.44 -7.27
C ARG A 188 7.06 -2.58 -8.54
N GLY A 189 5.89 -2.17 -9.03
CA GLY A 189 5.71 -1.42 -10.26
C GLY A 189 5.91 -2.12 -11.58
N ARG A 190 6.42 -3.35 -11.57
CA ARG A 190 6.60 -4.10 -12.81
C ARG A 190 5.30 -4.75 -13.21
N GLY A 191 4.87 -4.50 -14.44
CA GLY A 191 3.77 -5.22 -15.07
C GLY A 191 4.10 -6.70 -15.14
N VAL A 192 3.23 -7.55 -14.61
CA VAL A 192 3.34 -8.98 -14.84
C VAL A 192 2.65 -9.29 -16.18
N PRO A 193 3.38 -9.84 -17.18
CA PRO A 193 2.80 -10.09 -18.49
C PRO A 193 1.63 -11.09 -18.43
N PRO A 194 0.64 -10.97 -19.34
CA PRO A 194 -0.32 -12.04 -19.61
C PRO A 194 0.36 -13.38 -19.86
N GLY A 195 -0.18 -14.44 -19.25
CA GLY A 195 0.36 -15.80 -19.36
C GLY A 195 1.58 -16.11 -18.47
N SER A 196 2.23 -15.12 -17.87
CA SER A 196 3.36 -15.36 -16.95
C SER A 196 2.95 -15.89 -15.58
N ILE A 197 1.65 -15.88 -15.27
CA ILE A 197 1.10 -16.37 -14.01
C ILE A 197 0.23 -17.59 -14.32
N PRO A 198 0.59 -18.78 -13.83
CA PRO A 198 -0.25 -19.97 -13.91
C PRO A 198 -1.65 -19.68 -13.35
N GLY A 199 -2.70 -20.23 -13.99
CA GLY A 199 -4.08 -20.06 -13.50
C GLY A 199 -4.74 -18.71 -13.82
N ARG A 200 -4.05 -17.78 -14.51
CA ARG A 200 -4.66 -16.53 -14.99
C ARG A 200 -5.82 -16.82 -15.95
N ARG A 201 -7.06 -16.72 -15.47
CA ARG A 201 -8.23 -16.66 -16.36
C ARG A 201 -8.16 -15.35 -17.16
N ALA A 202 -8.34 -15.45 -18.48
CA ALA A 202 -8.27 -14.30 -19.38
C ALA A 202 -9.33 -13.22 -19.05
N ASP A 203 -10.37 -13.59 -18.30
CA ASP A 203 -11.62 -12.82 -18.20
C ASP A 203 -11.82 -12.14 -16.83
N GLY A 204 -10.87 -12.27 -15.90
CA GLY A 204 -11.23 -12.25 -14.47
C GLY A 204 -11.16 -10.92 -13.71
N TYR A 205 -10.01 -10.28 -13.61
CA TYR A 205 -9.74 -9.42 -12.45
C TYR A 205 -9.60 -7.95 -12.83
N SER A 206 -10.58 -7.44 -13.57
CA SER A 206 -10.68 -6.04 -14.01
C SER A 206 -11.75 -5.29 -13.23
N SER A 207 -11.47 -4.04 -12.85
CA SER A 207 -12.46 -3.15 -12.25
C SER A 207 -13.10 -2.22 -13.30
N MET A 208 -12.81 -2.42 -14.59
CA MET A 208 -13.35 -1.59 -15.68
C MET A 208 -14.88 -1.66 -15.78
N GLY A 209 -15.51 -2.70 -15.21
CA GLY A 209 -16.96 -2.83 -15.14
C GLY A 209 -17.57 -2.38 -13.82
N ALA A 210 -16.77 -1.79 -12.91
CA ALA A 210 -17.29 -1.22 -11.68
C ALA A 210 -17.87 0.17 -11.96
N GLU A 211 -19.10 0.41 -11.54
CA GLU A 211 -19.83 1.66 -11.76
C GLU A 211 -20.08 2.41 -10.45
N TRP A 212 -20.66 3.61 -10.56
CA TRP A 212 -21.13 4.35 -9.41
C TRP A 212 -21.97 3.48 -8.46
N ARG A 213 -21.65 3.55 -7.16
CA ARG A 213 -22.20 2.77 -6.03
C ARG A 213 -21.71 1.34 -5.90
N ASP A 214 -20.96 0.81 -6.85
CA ASP A 214 -20.36 -0.50 -6.68
C ASP A 214 -19.35 -0.51 -5.52
N ILE A 215 -19.22 -1.68 -4.92
CA ILE A 215 -18.24 -1.97 -3.87
C ILE A 215 -17.15 -2.84 -4.49
N VAL A 216 -15.93 -2.30 -4.55
CA VAL A 216 -14.76 -3.02 -5.05
C VAL A 216 -13.95 -3.53 -3.86
N GLY A 217 -13.74 -4.84 -3.80
CA GLY A 217 -13.02 -5.52 -2.73
C GLY A 217 -11.69 -6.10 -3.20
N ILE A 218 -10.72 -6.15 -2.30
CA ILE A 218 -9.46 -6.86 -2.50
C ILE A 218 -9.23 -7.86 -1.37
N LEU A 219 -8.92 -9.11 -1.73
CA LEU A 219 -8.51 -10.16 -0.83
C LEU A 219 -7.07 -10.53 -1.15
N ALA A 220 -6.18 -10.33 -0.18
CA ALA A 220 -4.78 -10.71 -0.30
C ALA A 220 -4.50 -11.89 0.64
N LYS A 221 -4.13 -13.04 0.05
CA LYS A 221 -3.51 -14.16 0.75
C LYS A 221 -1.98 -14.06 0.59
N ARG A 222 -1.25 -14.98 1.22
CA ARG A 222 0.21 -15.03 1.11
C ARG A 222 0.71 -15.18 -0.34
N ASP A 223 -0.02 -15.94 -1.13
CA ASP A 223 0.36 -16.41 -2.46
C ASP A 223 -0.62 -16.00 -3.55
N SER A 224 -1.65 -15.22 -3.24
CA SER A 224 -2.65 -14.79 -4.21
C SER A 224 -3.32 -13.48 -3.85
N ILE A 225 -3.78 -12.77 -4.89
CA ILE A 225 -4.64 -11.58 -4.78
C ILE A 225 -5.88 -11.81 -5.60
N SER A 226 -7.04 -11.66 -4.96
CA SER A 226 -8.35 -11.74 -5.59
C SER A 226 -9.05 -10.39 -5.54
N MET A 227 -9.84 -10.09 -6.56
CA MET A 227 -10.67 -8.90 -6.63
C MET A 227 -12.16 -9.26 -6.64
N TYR A 228 -12.95 -8.45 -5.95
CA TYR A 228 -14.38 -8.61 -5.79
C TYR A 228 -15.10 -7.36 -6.27
N ILE A 229 -16.29 -7.51 -6.87
CA ILE A 229 -17.21 -6.41 -7.14
C ILE A 229 -18.57 -6.84 -6.59
N ASN A 230 -19.14 -6.04 -5.68
CA ASN A 230 -20.42 -6.32 -5.00
C ASN A 230 -20.48 -7.72 -4.36
N GLY A 231 -19.35 -8.16 -3.78
CA GLY A 231 -19.21 -9.47 -3.14
C GLY A 231 -18.96 -10.64 -4.10
N GLU A 232 -19.02 -10.44 -5.42
CA GLU A 232 -18.71 -11.46 -6.41
C GLU A 232 -17.21 -11.46 -6.74
N CYS A 233 -16.56 -12.62 -6.63
CA CYS A 233 -15.16 -12.77 -7.03
C CYS A 233 -15.04 -12.66 -8.55
N LYS A 234 -14.36 -11.62 -9.04
CA LYS A 234 -14.14 -11.41 -10.46
C LYS A 234 -12.94 -12.21 -10.95
N GLY A 235 -11.89 -12.30 -10.14
CA GLY A 235 -10.76 -13.16 -10.43
C GLY A 235 -9.72 -13.19 -9.33
N SER A 236 -8.78 -14.13 -9.46
CA SER A 236 -7.62 -14.28 -8.59
C SER A 236 -6.35 -14.41 -9.41
N VAL A 237 -5.24 -13.95 -8.83
CA VAL A 237 -3.91 -14.00 -9.41
C VAL A 237 -2.96 -14.57 -8.38
N GLU A 238 -2.31 -15.68 -8.71
CA GLU A 238 -1.26 -16.27 -7.88
C GLU A 238 0.03 -15.44 -7.98
N VAL A 239 0.63 -15.11 -6.85
CA VAL A 239 1.89 -14.37 -6.72
C VAL A 239 3.05 -15.23 -6.20
N GLY A 240 2.78 -16.49 -5.84
CA GLY A 240 3.67 -17.39 -5.09
C GLY A 240 5.09 -17.49 -5.64
N ASP A 241 5.24 -17.65 -6.95
CA ASP A 241 6.56 -17.82 -7.59
C ASP A 241 7.31 -16.49 -7.79
N LEU A 242 6.61 -15.36 -7.74
CA LEU A 242 7.19 -14.03 -8.01
C LEU A 242 7.60 -13.34 -6.73
N CYS A 243 6.70 -13.30 -5.74
CA CYS A 243 6.97 -12.81 -4.40
C CYS A 243 5.77 -13.03 -3.47
N GLN A 244 6.05 -13.39 -2.22
CA GLN A 244 5.02 -13.59 -1.21
C GLN A 244 4.55 -12.27 -0.61
N ILE A 245 3.25 -12.18 -0.34
CA ILE A 245 2.62 -11.10 0.43
C ILE A 245 2.80 -11.45 1.93
N PRO A 246 3.28 -10.51 2.76
CA PRO A 246 3.68 -10.79 4.15
C PRO A 246 2.55 -10.93 5.17
#